data_AF-A0A4P5YRQ5-F1
#
_entry.id   AF-A0A4P5YRQ5-F1
#
_cell.length_a   1.000
_cell.length_b   1.000
_cell.length_c   1.000
_cell.angle_alpha   90.00
_cell.angle_beta   90.00
_cell.angle_gamma   90.00
#
_symmetry.space_group_name_H-M   'P 1'
#
loop_
_entity.id
_entity.type
_entity.pdbx_description
1 polymer ?
#
loop_
_entity_poly.entity_id
_entity_poly.type
_entity_poly.pdbx_seq_one_letter_code
_entity_poly.pdbx_strand_id
1 'polypeptide(L)'
;MLLAALLPLRIRATEETNQFLFLTLRVKDGVVTLDQAKVVKGALKPQADSRDAERLQLSLEHADGRVAWNLEIDDPSVQRYEYEDPEHPGQLKSKLVRVDDVQFIVRTPLQVGVCRIAIHRIRKGAERAPPGASVAEKNLLARIDLFRNATQ
;
A
#
# COMPACT_ATOMS: atom_id res chain seq x y z
N MET A 1 -33.09 37.46 21.74
CA MET A 1 -31.67 37.04 21.83
C MET A 1 -31.48 35.84 20.91
N LEU A 2 -30.90 36.04 19.74
CA LEU A 2 -30.63 34.97 18.77
C LEU A 2 -29.11 34.80 18.70
N LEU A 3 -28.57 33.72 19.27
CA LEU A 3 -27.14 33.42 19.22
C LEU A 3 -26.90 32.48 18.03
N ALA A 4 -26.54 33.07 16.88
CA ALA A 4 -26.12 32.31 15.71
C ALA A 4 -24.69 31.80 15.94
N ALA A 5 -24.55 30.52 16.28
CA ALA A 5 -23.25 29.85 16.33
C ALA A 5 -22.77 29.56 14.90
N LEU A 6 -21.88 30.40 14.36
CA LEU A 6 -21.08 30.06 13.19
C LEU A 6 -20.05 28.98 13.58
N LEU A 7 -20.33 27.72 13.23
CA LEU A 7 -19.28 26.72 13.14
C LEU A 7 -18.49 26.95 11.84
N PRO A 8 -17.16 27.15 11.88
CA PRO A 8 -16.36 27.06 10.68
C PRO A 8 -16.31 25.60 10.25
N LEU A 9 -17.09 25.25 9.23
CA LEU A 9 -16.95 24.01 8.49
C LEU A 9 -15.54 24.01 7.87
N ARG A 10 -14.60 23.31 8.51
CA ARG A 10 -13.25 23.10 7.97
C ARG A 10 -13.36 22.11 6.82
N ILE A 11 -13.77 22.58 5.65
CA ILE A 11 -13.55 21.87 4.40
C ILE A 11 -12.04 21.91 4.15
N ARG A 12 -11.32 20.88 4.59
CA ARG A 12 -9.99 20.60 4.03
C ARG A 12 -10.22 19.82 2.75
N ALA A 13 -10.56 20.52 1.68
CA ALA A 13 -10.14 20.08 0.36
C ALA A 13 -8.62 20.20 0.40
N THR A 14 -7.91 19.08 0.55
CA THR A 14 -6.52 19.02 0.12
C THR A 14 -6.53 19.50 -1.32
N GLU A 15 -5.93 20.67 -1.58
CA GLU A 15 -5.75 21.17 -2.94
C GLU A 15 -5.35 19.99 -3.81
N GLU A 16 -6.12 19.73 -4.87
CA GLU A 16 -5.73 18.73 -5.86
C GLU A 16 -4.42 19.21 -6.48
N THR A 17 -3.31 18.82 -5.87
CA THR A 17 -2.04 18.83 -6.58
C THR A 17 -2.31 17.97 -7.79
N ASN A 18 -2.29 18.59 -8.97
CA ASN A 18 -2.39 17.90 -10.26
C ASN A 18 -1.10 17.12 -10.53
N GLN A 19 -0.60 16.45 -9.50
CA GLN A 19 0.63 15.72 -9.37
C GLN A 19 0.48 14.63 -8.31
N PHE A 20 1.15 13.51 -8.52
CA PHE A 20 1.24 12.40 -7.58
C PHE A 20 2.61 11.73 -7.69
N LEU A 21 2.97 10.89 -6.72
CA LEU A 21 4.21 10.12 -6.74
C LEU A 21 3.96 8.74 -7.35
N PHE A 22 4.85 8.37 -8.25
CA PHE A 22 4.94 7.06 -8.87
C PHE A 22 6.17 6.37 -8.31
N LEU A 23 5.96 5.35 -7.47
CA LEU A 23 7.00 4.63 -6.75
C LEU A 23 7.16 3.25 -7.39
N THR A 24 8.33 2.99 -7.96
CA THR A 24 8.73 1.65 -8.41
C THR A 24 9.47 0.98 -7.26
N LEU A 25 8.88 -0.09 -6.75
CA LEU A 25 9.37 -0.86 -5.62
C LEU A 25 9.75 -2.26 -6.09
N ARG A 26 10.68 -2.90 -5.38
CA ARG A 26 11.06 -4.28 -5.61
C ARG A 26 11.03 -5.05 -4.31
N VAL A 27 10.42 -6.22 -4.31
CA VAL A 27 10.62 -7.22 -3.26
C VAL A 27 11.67 -8.19 -3.78
N LYS A 28 12.78 -8.32 -3.07
CA LYS A 28 13.81 -9.32 -3.36
C LYS A 28 14.24 -10.03 -2.08
N ASP A 29 14.11 -11.35 -2.04
CA ASP A 29 14.44 -12.18 -0.87
C ASP A 29 13.76 -11.69 0.42
N GLY A 30 12.50 -11.25 0.30
CA GLY A 30 11.70 -10.69 1.39
C GLY A 30 12.03 -9.24 1.78
N VAL A 31 13.07 -8.63 1.21
CA VAL A 31 13.47 -7.24 1.43
C VAL A 31 12.77 -6.34 0.42
N VAL A 32 12.22 -5.21 0.87
CA VAL A 32 11.58 -4.23 -0.02
C VAL A 32 12.49 -3.03 -0.23
N THR A 33 12.77 -2.70 -1.49
CA THR A 33 13.56 -1.53 -1.90
C THR A 33 12.76 -0.58 -2.78
N LEU A 34 13.15 0.68 -2.78
CA LEU A 34 12.65 1.70 -3.71
C LEU A 34 13.65 1.85 -4.85
N ASP A 35 13.28 1.37 -6.02
CA ASP A 35 14.10 1.46 -7.23
C ASP A 35 14.00 2.86 -7.84
N GLN A 36 12.80 3.45 -7.82
CA GLN A 36 12.55 4.77 -8.39
C GLN A 36 11.39 5.49 -7.71
N ALA A 37 11.54 6.81 -7.51
CA ALA A 37 10.44 7.71 -7.20
C ALA A 37 10.35 8.81 -8.24
N LYS A 38 9.16 9.05 -8.79
CA LYS A 38 8.93 10.07 -9.80
C LYS A 38 7.66 10.87 -9.50
N VAL A 39 7.74 12.19 -9.62
CA VAL A 39 6.55 13.05 -9.62
C VAL A 39 5.93 13.03 -11.02
N VAL A 40 4.64 12.69 -11.10
CA VAL A 40 3.87 12.60 -12.34
C VAL A 40 2.73 13.61 -12.29
N LYS A 41 2.50 14.35 -13.38
CA LYS A 41 1.35 15.27 -13.51
C LYS A 41 0.05 14.49 -13.72
N GLY A 42 -1.04 14.98 -13.15
CA GLY A 42 -2.37 14.37 -13.20
C GLY A 42 -3.03 14.25 -11.82
N ALA A 43 -4.33 13.99 -11.81
CA ALA A 43 -5.06 13.65 -10.60
C ALA A 43 -4.83 12.17 -10.23
N LEU A 44 -4.56 11.91 -8.95
CA LEU A 44 -4.47 10.54 -8.44
C LEU A 44 -5.87 9.92 -8.46
N LYS A 45 -6.04 8.86 -9.25
CA LYS A 45 -7.29 8.08 -9.23
C LYS A 45 -7.47 7.42 -7.86
N PRO A 46 -8.72 7.35 -7.33
CA PRO A 46 -9.02 6.55 -6.14
C PRO A 46 -8.54 5.12 -6.30
N GLN A 47 -8.00 4.55 -5.24
CA GLN A 47 -7.54 3.16 -5.17
C GLN A 47 -8.32 2.47 -4.06
N ALA A 48 -8.76 1.25 -4.33
CA ALA A 48 -9.44 0.42 -3.35
C ALA A 48 -8.41 -0.42 -2.59
N ASP A 49 -8.62 -0.61 -1.30
CA ASP A 49 -7.81 -1.50 -0.49
C ASP A 49 -8.00 -2.96 -0.90
N SER A 50 -6.90 -3.71 -0.83
CA SER A 50 -6.88 -5.16 -0.97
C SER A 50 -7.79 -5.84 0.04
N ARG A 51 -8.44 -6.91 -0.42
CA ARG A 51 -9.28 -7.77 0.42
C ARG A 51 -8.60 -9.07 0.81
N ASP A 52 -7.38 -9.31 0.31
CA ASP A 52 -6.66 -10.55 0.53
C ASP A 52 -6.24 -10.72 1.99
N ALA A 53 -6.19 -11.97 2.44
CA ALA A 53 -5.82 -12.30 3.81
C ALA A 53 -4.34 -12.00 4.10
N GLU A 54 -3.49 -12.07 3.06
CA GLU A 54 -2.11 -11.62 3.09
C GLU A 54 -1.93 -10.48 2.09
N ARG A 55 -1.53 -9.31 2.59
CA ARG A 55 -1.46 -8.07 1.81
C ARG A 55 -0.37 -7.15 2.33
N LEU A 56 0.03 -6.17 1.53
CA LEU A 56 0.95 -5.13 1.95
C LEU A 56 0.19 -3.86 2.30
N GLN A 57 0.48 -3.29 3.47
CA GLN A 57 0.04 -1.95 3.84
C GLN A 57 1.19 -0.97 3.64
N LEU A 58 0.98 0.01 2.76
CA LEU A 58 1.90 1.11 2.52
C LEU A 58 1.40 2.34 3.27
N SER A 59 2.31 3.07 3.90
CA SER A 59 1.99 4.27 4.67
C SER A 59 2.99 5.37 4.34
N LEU A 60 2.49 6.53 3.94
CA LEU A 60 3.30 7.74 3.82
C LEU A 60 3.43 8.40 5.20
N GLU A 61 4.66 8.60 5.64
CA GLU A 61 4.98 9.10 6.97
C GLU A 61 5.69 10.46 6.90
N HIS A 62 5.34 11.33 7.84
CA HIS A 62 6.10 12.51 8.20
C HIS A 62 7.37 12.12 8.99
N ALA A 63 8.27 13.08 9.21
CA ALA A 63 9.53 12.84 9.95
C ALA A 63 9.31 12.38 11.39
N ASP A 64 8.20 12.79 12.01
CA ASP A 64 7.74 12.44 13.37
C ASP A 64 7.05 11.06 13.44
N GLY A 65 6.92 10.35 12.31
CA GLY A 65 6.26 9.05 12.23
C GLY A 65 4.73 9.13 12.09
N ARG A 66 4.14 10.34 12.02
CA ARG A 66 2.70 10.50 11.76
C ARG A 66 2.37 10.04 10.35
N VAL A 67 1.38 9.16 10.24
CA VAL A 67 0.87 8.66 8.96
C VAL A 67 -0.03 9.72 8.32
N ALA A 68 0.30 10.11 7.09
CA ALA A 68 -0.44 11.10 6.32
C ALA A 68 -1.37 10.46 5.28
N TRP A 69 -1.04 9.24 4.85
CA TRP A 69 -1.81 8.44 3.89
C TRP A 69 -1.45 6.97 4.01
N ASN A 70 -2.38 6.08 3.68
CA ASN A 70 -2.13 4.64 3.57
C ASN A 70 -2.89 4.01 2.41
N LEU A 71 -2.48 2.80 2.03
CA LEU A 71 -3.12 1.94 1.05
C LEU A 71 -2.76 0.48 1.35
N GLU A 72 -3.74 -0.42 1.23
CA GLU A 72 -3.51 -1.86 1.28
C GLU A 72 -3.56 -2.43 -0.15
N ILE A 73 -2.53 -3.17 -0.56
CA ILE A 73 -2.45 -3.83 -1.88
C ILE A 73 -2.22 -5.32 -1.71
N ASP A 74 -2.65 -6.12 -2.68
CA ASP A 74 -2.32 -7.54 -2.74
C ASP A 74 -0.79 -7.69 -2.71
N ASP A 75 -0.29 -8.73 -2.04
CA ASP A 75 1.15 -8.96 -1.98
C ASP A 75 1.67 -9.30 -3.39
N PRO A 76 2.48 -8.43 -4.03
CA PRO A 76 2.96 -8.66 -5.39
C PRO A 76 3.85 -9.90 -5.50
N SER A 77 4.41 -10.37 -4.38
CA SER A 77 5.18 -11.61 -4.33
C SER A 77 4.30 -12.87 -4.33
N VAL A 78 2.97 -12.74 -4.24
CA VAL A 78 2.02 -13.85 -4.37
C VAL A 78 1.34 -13.76 -5.73
N GLN A 79 1.56 -14.77 -6.58
CA GLN A 79 0.99 -14.83 -7.92
C GLN A 79 -0.01 -15.99 -8.02
N ARG A 80 -1.16 -15.71 -8.60
CA ARG A 80 -2.18 -16.72 -8.91
C ARG A 80 -1.97 -17.22 -10.33
N TYR A 81 -1.66 -18.50 -10.46
CA TYR A 81 -1.59 -19.19 -11.74
C TYR A 81 -2.84 -20.03 -11.94
N GLU A 82 -3.45 -19.91 -13.11
CA GLU A 82 -4.58 -20.72 -13.54
C GLU A 82 -4.13 -21.60 -14.70
N TYR A 83 -4.48 -22.89 -14.64
CA TYR A 83 -4.08 -23.88 -15.63
C TYR A 83 -5.19 -24.91 -15.80
N GLU A 84 -5.29 -25.49 -16.99
CA GLU A 84 -6.25 -26.55 -17.27
C GLU A 84 -5.93 -27.80 -16.47
N ASP A 85 -6.96 -28.46 -15.94
CA ASP A 85 -6.82 -29.73 -15.27
C ASP A 85 -6.61 -30.84 -16.30
N PRO A 86 -5.42 -31.49 -16.36
CA PRO A 86 -5.16 -32.55 -17.33
C PRO A 86 -6.08 -33.77 -17.15
N GLU A 87 -6.59 -33.97 -15.93
CA GLU A 87 -7.50 -35.08 -15.60
C GLU A 87 -8.97 -34.73 -15.91
N HIS A 88 -9.30 -33.44 -16.02
CA HIS A 88 -10.65 -32.96 -16.26
C HIS A 88 -10.65 -31.80 -17.28
N PRO A 89 -10.52 -32.08 -18.58
CA PRO A 89 -10.51 -31.06 -19.62
C PRO A 89 -11.69 -30.08 -19.51
N GLY A 90 -11.40 -28.79 -19.67
CA GLY A 90 -12.37 -27.71 -19.45
C GLY A 90 -12.54 -27.23 -18.00
N GLN A 91 -11.88 -27.85 -17.01
CA GLN A 91 -11.78 -27.29 -15.66
C GLN A 91 -10.47 -26.55 -15.46
N LEU A 92 -10.51 -25.44 -14.73
CA LEU A 92 -9.33 -24.68 -14.33
C LEU A 92 -8.96 -25.00 -12.88
N LYS A 93 -7.70 -25.38 -12.67
CA LYS A 93 -7.07 -25.39 -11.34
C LYS A 93 -6.36 -24.05 -11.14
N SER A 94 -6.32 -23.59 -9.90
CA SER A 94 -5.56 -22.40 -9.51
C SER A 94 -4.55 -22.74 -8.42
N LYS A 95 -3.38 -22.11 -8.48
CA LYS A 95 -2.33 -22.25 -7.47
C LYS A 95 -1.75 -20.88 -7.15
N LEU A 96 -1.64 -20.58 -5.87
CA LEU A 96 -0.86 -19.45 -5.37
C LEU A 96 0.61 -19.86 -5.27
N VAL A 97 1.48 -19.07 -5.89
CA VAL A 97 2.92 -19.27 -5.87
C VAL A 97 3.56 -18.02 -5.30
N ARG A 98 4.49 -18.19 -4.37
CA ARG A 98 5.30 -17.10 -3.84
C ARG A 98 6.57 -16.99 -4.68
N VAL A 99 6.86 -15.79 -5.18
CA VAL A 99 8.09 -15.45 -5.90
C VAL A 99 8.96 -14.56 -5.03
N ASP A 100 10.27 -14.80 -5.05
CA ASP A 100 11.20 -14.08 -4.17
C ASP A 100 11.70 -12.78 -4.79
N ASP A 101 11.49 -12.56 -6.09
CA ASP A 101 11.91 -11.36 -6.81
C ASP A 101 10.78 -10.82 -7.68
N VAL A 102 10.23 -9.65 -7.32
CA VAL A 102 9.16 -9.00 -8.07
C VAL A 102 9.26 -7.48 -7.99
N GLN A 103 9.09 -6.82 -9.13
CA GLN A 103 8.95 -5.38 -9.22
C GLN A 103 7.47 -5.01 -9.33
N PHE A 104 7.07 -3.95 -8.63
CA PHE A 104 5.70 -3.46 -8.63
C PHE A 104 5.68 -1.94 -8.47
N ILE A 105 4.52 -1.36 -8.77
CA ILE A 105 4.32 0.08 -8.82
C ILE A 105 3.22 0.48 -7.84
N VAL A 106 3.47 1.55 -7.10
CA VAL A 106 2.46 2.18 -6.25
C VAL A 106 2.36 3.66 -6.61
N ARG A 107 1.11 4.14 -6.71
CA ARG A 107 0.82 5.56 -6.93
C ARG A 107 0.32 6.14 -5.62
N THR A 108 1.02 7.14 -5.11
CA THR A 108 0.70 7.77 -3.82
C THR A 108 0.46 9.27 -4.01
N PRO A 109 -0.32 9.92 -3.13
CA PRO A 109 -0.45 11.37 -3.21
C PRO A 109 0.90 12.05 -2.94
N LEU A 110 1.14 13.19 -3.59
CA LEU A 110 2.26 14.06 -3.25
C LEU A 110 1.81 14.99 -2.14
N GLN A 111 2.32 14.80 -0.92
CA GLN A 111 1.91 15.57 0.25
C GLN A 111 3.09 16.31 0.88
N VAL A 112 2.86 17.57 1.23
CA VAL A 112 3.88 18.43 1.86
C VAL A 112 4.33 17.84 3.20
N GLY A 113 5.64 17.73 3.39
CA GLY A 113 6.24 17.27 4.63
C GLY A 113 6.24 15.75 4.83
N VAL A 114 5.70 14.97 3.88
CA VAL A 114 5.93 13.52 3.83
C VAL A 114 7.36 13.27 3.36
N CYS A 115 8.11 12.47 4.10
CA CYS A 115 9.51 12.18 3.78
C CYS A 115 9.81 10.69 3.72
N ARG A 116 8.88 9.82 4.12
CA ARG A 116 9.08 8.38 4.20
C ARG A 116 7.90 7.59 3.68
N ILE A 117 8.19 6.37 3.23
CA ILE A 117 7.21 5.31 3.05
C ILE A 117 7.56 4.15 3.99
N ALA A 118 6.58 3.69 4.76
CA ALA A 118 6.66 2.48 5.57
C ALA A 118 5.79 1.40 4.92
N ILE A 119 6.35 0.19 4.78
CA ILE A 119 5.70 -0.94 4.11
C ILE A 119 5.64 -2.07 5.12
N HIS A 120 4.42 -2.51 5.41
CA HIS A 120 4.16 -3.62 6.31
C HIS A 120 3.49 -4.76 5.56
N ARG A 121 3.82 -5.99 5.94
CA ARG A 121 3.04 -7.17 5.58
C ARG A 121 1.98 -7.39 6.64
N ILE A 122 0.74 -7.49 6.21
CA ILE A 122 -0.40 -7.84 7.05
C ILE A 122 -0.79 -9.27 6.74
N ARG A 123 -0.87 -10.11 7.78
CA ARG A 123 -1.43 -11.46 7.70
C ARG A 123 -2.61 -11.54 8.65
N LYS A 124 -3.79 -11.83 8.11
CA LYS A 124 -4.93 -12.17 8.96
C LYS A 124 -4.67 -13.55 9.58
N GLY A 125 -4.55 -13.61 10.90
CA GLY A 125 -4.39 -14.86 11.63
C GLY A 125 -5.52 -15.84 11.29
N ALA A 126 -5.19 -17.13 11.19
CA ALA A 126 -6.15 -18.17 10.82
C ALA A 126 -7.42 -18.11 11.69
N GLU A 127 -8.55 -18.45 11.08
CA GLU A 127 -9.93 -18.49 11.59
C GLU A 127 -10.14 -19.37 12.86
N ARG A 128 -9.07 -19.87 13.47
CA ARG A 128 -9.04 -20.69 14.68
C ARG A 128 -8.69 -19.90 15.95
N ALA A 129 -8.91 -18.59 15.96
CA ALA A 129 -8.87 -17.82 17.20
C ALA A 129 -10.23 -17.92 17.93
N PRO A 130 -10.25 -18.04 19.27
CA PRO A 130 -11.49 -17.95 20.04
C PRO A 130 -12.23 -16.62 19.75
N PRO A 131 -13.56 -16.57 19.96
CA PRO A 131 -14.34 -15.36 19.66
C PRO A 131 -13.75 -14.15 20.41
N GLY A 132 -13.24 -13.18 19.66
CA GLY A 132 -12.73 -11.91 20.20
C GLY A 132 -11.27 -11.57 19.94
N ALA A 133 -10.46 -12.43 19.30
CA ALA A 133 -9.03 -12.14 19.12
C ALA A 133 -8.46 -12.54 17.74
N SER A 134 -9.06 -12.09 16.64
CA SER A 134 -8.35 -12.06 15.35
C SER A 134 -7.47 -10.80 15.30
N VAL A 135 -6.30 -10.82 15.94
CA VAL A 135 -5.29 -9.76 15.75
C VAL A 135 -4.58 -10.05 14.44
N ALA A 136 -4.69 -9.15 13.46
CA ALA A 136 -3.90 -9.23 12.25
C ALA A 136 -2.42 -9.04 12.61
N GLU A 137 -1.56 -9.96 12.18
CA GLU A 137 -0.12 -9.83 12.36
C GLU A 137 0.38 -8.76 11.39
N LYS A 138 1.07 -7.75 11.91
CA LYS A 138 1.63 -6.65 11.14
C LYS A 138 3.15 -6.66 11.29
N ASN A 139 3.85 -7.00 10.22
CA ASN A 139 5.30 -7.08 10.18
C ASN A 139 5.87 -5.93 9.32
N LEU A 140 6.81 -5.14 9.84
CA LEU A 140 7.46 -4.08 9.08
C LEU A 140 8.49 -4.69 8.11
N LEU A 141 8.27 -4.52 6.81
CA LEU A 141 9.20 -4.97 5.78
C LEU A 141 10.26 -3.92 5.45
N ALA A 142 9.86 -2.66 5.35
CA ALA A 142 10.77 -1.57 5.03
C ALA A 142 10.24 -0.22 5.52
N ARG A 143 11.18 0.68 5.82
CA ARG A 143 10.91 2.11 6.00
C ARG A 143 11.96 2.88 5.20
N ILE A 144 11.53 3.58 4.17
CA ILE A 144 12.39 4.15 3.11
C ILE A 144 12.18 5.67 3.05
N ASP A 145 13.27 6.44 3.03
CA ASP A 145 13.22 7.89 2.82
C ASP A 145 12.98 8.20 1.32
N LEU A 146 11.98 9.03 1.00
CA LEU A 146 11.54 9.29 -0.38
C LEU A 146 12.38 10.36 -1.11
N PHE A 147 13.02 11.28 -0.37
CA PHE A 147 13.67 12.47 -0.95
C PHE A 147 15.09 12.72 -0.43
N ARG A 148 15.77 11.70 0.09
CA ARG A 148 17.16 11.85 0.57
C ARG A 148 18.24 11.66 -0.50
N ASN A 149 17.90 11.25 -1.72
CA ASN A 149 18.90 10.96 -2.76
C ASN A 149 18.67 11.79 -4.04
N ALA A 150 19.08 13.05 -4.01
CA ALA A 150 19.37 13.84 -5.20
C ALA A 150 20.54 14.79 -4.88
N THR A 151 21.70 14.22 -4.61
CA THR A 151 22.97 14.93 -4.65
C THR A 151 24.02 13.96 -5.19
N GLN A 152 24.06 13.85 -6.51
CA GLN A 152 25.27 13.53 -7.27
C GLN A 152 25.24 14.38 -8.54
#